data_AF-A0A1Q7PP52-F1
#
_entry.id   AF-A0A1Q7PP52-F1
#
_cell.length_a   1.000
_cell.length_b   1.000
_cell.length_c   1.000
_cell.angle_alpha   90.00
_cell.angle_beta   90.00
_cell.angle_gamma   90.00
#
_symmetry.space_group_name_H-M   'P 1'
#
loop_
_entity.id
_entity.type
_entity.pdbx_description
1 polymer ?
#
loop_
_entity_poly.entity_id
_entity_poly.type
_entity_poly.pdbx_seq_one_letter_code
_entity_poly.pdbx_strand_id
1 'polypeptide(L)'
;MNLFLRKPVVCNICKKEINHKHRPKREWQIDGLLCGDCYVDQMKKFYELSRRQQCVICAIEKDVPDMWEPRYQWNMKGLLCKTCFDKKDEEYKKLKTFCNICGKKLGLIRYNPKKRWIVKGQLCKECWDSKKAKLG
;
A
#
# COMPACT_ATOMS: atom_id res chain seq x y z
N MET A 1 37.06 -36.57 -35.64
CA MET A 1 35.82 -35.78 -35.45
C MET A 1 35.69 -35.45 -33.96
N ASN A 2 36.17 -34.30 -33.50
CA ASN A 2 36.02 -33.88 -32.10
C ASN A 2 34.65 -33.21 -31.95
N LEU A 3 33.64 -34.04 -31.68
CA LEU A 3 32.31 -33.58 -31.30
C LEU A 3 32.42 -32.92 -29.92
N PHE A 4 32.23 -31.61 -29.89
CA PHE A 4 32.24 -30.73 -28.73
C PHE A 4 31.73 -31.42 -27.45
N LEU A 5 32.66 -31.84 -26.57
CA LEU A 5 32.37 -32.17 -25.17
C LEU A 5 31.96 -30.86 -24.47
N ARG A 6 30.70 -30.45 -24.67
CA ARG A 6 30.12 -29.33 -23.93
C ARG A 6 30.08 -29.77 -22.47
N LYS A 7 30.80 -29.04 -21.61
CA LYS A 7 30.76 -29.26 -20.16
C LYS A 7 29.29 -29.34 -19.71
N PRO A 8 28.93 -30.34 -18.89
CA PRO A 8 27.56 -30.44 -18.38
C PRO A 8 27.23 -29.15 -17.66
N VAL A 9 26.16 -28.49 -18.10
CA VAL A 9 25.68 -27.30 -17.42
C VAL A 9 24.87 -27.77 -16.24
N VAL A 10 25.15 -27.25 -15.06
CA VAL A 10 24.45 -27.61 -13.82
C VAL A 10 23.57 -26.47 -13.36
N CYS A 11 22.41 -26.80 -12.80
CA CYS A 11 21.54 -25.84 -12.13
C CYS A 11 22.25 -25.28 -10.89
N ASN A 12 22.26 -23.96 -10.70
CA ASN A 12 22.93 -23.37 -9.54
C ASN A 12 22.25 -23.72 -8.21
N ILE A 13 20.94 -23.97 -8.20
CA ILE A 13 20.16 -24.28 -6.99
C ILE A 13 20.24 -25.77 -6.65
N CYS A 14 19.73 -26.65 -7.52
CA CYS A 14 19.62 -28.08 -7.20
C CYS A 14 20.83 -28.92 -7.65
N LYS A 15 21.83 -28.30 -8.30
CA LYS A 15 23.06 -28.93 -8.81
C LYS A 15 22.85 -30.08 -9.81
N LYS A 16 21.63 -30.31 -10.28
CA LYS A 16 21.32 -31.28 -11.35
C LYS A 16 21.84 -30.78 -12.69
N GLU A 17 22.26 -31.70 -13.56
CA GLU A 17 22.60 -31.39 -14.95
C GLU A 17 21.36 -30.91 -15.71
N ILE A 18 21.53 -29.91 -16.56
CA ILE A 18 20.45 -29.24 -17.28
C ILE A 18 20.68 -29.26 -18.79
N ASN A 19 19.68 -29.77 -19.51
CA ASN A 19 19.61 -29.72 -20.97
C ASN A 19 19.07 -28.35 -21.45
N HIS A 20 18.07 -27.81 -20.75
CA HIS A 20 17.47 -26.51 -21.01
C HIS A 20 17.88 -25.49 -19.94
N LYS A 21 18.31 -24.31 -20.39
CA LYS A 21 18.94 -23.29 -19.55
C LYS A 21 17.99 -22.12 -19.34
N HIS A 22 17.63 -21.82 -18.09
CA HIS A 22 16.88 -20.61 -17.75
C HIS A 22 17.80 -19.60 -17.07
N ARG A 23 17.76 -18.34 -17.53
CA ARG A 23 18.48 -17.24 -16.88
C ARG A 23 17.56 -16.61 -15.82
N PRO A 24 17.98 -16.53 -14.54
CA PRO A 24 17.27 -15.79 -13.50
C PRO A 24 17.02 -14.34 -13.91
N LYS A 25 15.94 -13.76 -13.39
CA LYS A 25 15.73 -12.31 -13.51
C LYS A 25 16.74 -11.56 -12.63
N ARG A 26 17.10 -10.33 -13.02
CA ARG A 26 18.15 -9.54 -12.33
C ARG A 26 17.75 -9.22 -10.89
N GLU A 27 16.47 -8.97 -10.67
CA GLU A 27 15.90 -8.69 -9.35
C GLU A 27 16.00 -9.88 -8.38
N TRP A 28 16.29 -11.09 -8.86
CA TRP A 28 16.39 -12.26 -7.98
C TRP A 28 17.75 -12.41 -7.30
N GLN A 29 18.78 -11.69 -7.77
CA GLN A 29 20.14 -11.76 -7.22
C GLN A 29 20.72 -13.19 -7.19
N ILE A 30 20.34 -14.03 -8.17
CA ILE A 30 20.84 -15.39 -8.34
C ILE A 30 21.79 -15.42 -9.53
N ASP A 31 23.06 -15.69 -9.28
CA ASP A 31 24.05 -15.89 -10.34
C ASP A 31 23.99 -17.34 -10.86
N GLY A 32 24.24 -17.52 -12.16
CA GLY A 32 24.25 -18.84 -12.80
C GLY A 32 22.90 -19.26 -13.42
N LEU A 33 22.88 -20.49 -13.95
CA LEU A 33 21.74 -21.02 -14.71
C LEU A 33 20.84 -21.90 -13.85
N LEU A 34 19.54 -21.89 -14.11
CA LEU A 34 18.56 -22.71 -13.40
C LEU A 34 17.95 -23.77 -14.32
N CYS A 35 17.57 -24.91 -13.73
CA CYS A 35 16.64 -25.86 -14.36
C CYS A 35 15.22 -25.26 -14.36
N GLY A 36 14.33 -25.86 -15.17
CA GLY A 36 12.93 -25.42 -15.27
C GLY A 36 12.22 -25.37 -13.91
N ASP A 37 12.32 -26.44 -13.12
CA ASP A 37 11.68 -26.53 -11.81
C ASP A 37 12.15 -25.43 -10.85
N CYS A 38 13.48 -25.28 -10.70
CA CYS A 38 14.07 -24.25 -9.84
C CYS A 38 13.76 -22.83 -10.31
N TYR A 39 13.62 -22.61 -11.63
CA TYR A 39 13.21 -21.32 -12.17
C TYR A 39 11.75 -21.02 -11.84
N VAL A 40 10.84 -21.99 -11.99
CA VAL A 40 9.41 -21.84 -11.66
C VAL A 40 9.21 -21.65 -10.15
N ASP A 41 9.95 -22.37 -9.31
CA ASP A 41 9.87 -22.19 -7.86
C ASP A 41 10.36 -20.81 -7.43
N GLN A 42 11.43 -20.30 -8.05
CA GLN A 42 11.88 -18.92 -7.79
C GLN A 42 10.89 -17.87 -8.28
N MET A 43 10.31 -18.07 -9.47
CA MET A 43 9.21 -17.23 -9.96
C MET A 43 8.08 -17.15 -8.93
N LYS A 44 7.63 -18.29 -8.41
CA LYS A 44 6.53 -18.35 -7.41
C LYS A 44 6.89 -17.60 -6.14
N LYS A 45 8.09 -17.81 -5.59
CA LYS A 45 8.56 -17.11 -4.39
C LYS A 45 8.59 -15.59 -4.58
N PHE A 46 9.13 -15.12 -5.70
CA PHE A 46 9.14 -13.68 -5.99
C PHE A 46 7.74 -13.12 -6.25
N TYR A 47 6.87 -13.89 -6.90
CA TYR A 47 5.48 -13.51 -7.07
C TYR A 47 4.74 -13.41 -5.74
N GLU A 48 4.93 -14.36 -4.82
CA GLU A 48 4.38 -14.34 -3.46
C GLU A 48 4.93 -13.19 -2.62
N LEU A 49 6.22 -12.88 -2.71
CA LEU A 49 6.83 -11.72 -2.06
C LEU A 49 6.26 -10.41 -2.62
N SER A 50 6.08 -10.33 -3.94
CA SER A 50 5.47 -9.16 -4.60
C SER A 50 3.98 -9.00 -4.27
N ARG A 51 3.32 -10.07 -3.81
CA ARG A 51 1.95 -10.05 -3.32
C ARG A 51 1.81 -9.48 -1.92
N ARG A 52 2.89 -9.28 -1.15
CA ARG A 52 2.82 -8.71 0.20
C ARG A 52 3.23 -7.25 0.20
N GLN A 53 2.43 -6.42 0.85
CA GLN A 53 2.74 -5.00 1.05
C GLN A 53 2.50 -4.59 2.50
N GLN A 54 3.23 -3.54 2.91
CA GLN A 54 3.09 -2.95 4.23
C GLN A 54 1.99 -1.90 4.25
N CYS A 55 1.16 -1.94 5.28
CA CYS A 55 0.18 -0.89 5.55
C CYS A 55 0.89 0.44 5.80
N VAL A 56 0.51 1.50 5.10
CA VAL A 56 1.14 2.82 5.24
C VAL A 56 0.94 3.50 6.59
N ILE A 57 0.03 3.00 7.44
CA ILE A 57 -0.25 3.56 8.77
C ILE A 57 0.41 2.74 9.88
N CYS A 58 0.26 1.41 9.86
CA CYS A 58 0.73 0.54 10.94
C CYS A 58 1.86 -0.40 10.56
N ALA A 59 2.37 -0.32 9.32
CA ALA A 59 3.44 -1.14 8.78
C ALA A 59 3.20 -2.66 8.80
N ILE A 60 1.99 -3.14 9.12
CA ILE A 60 1.68 -4.57 9.06
C ILE A 60 1.78 -5.07 7.62
N GLU A 61 2.48 -6.19 7.42
CA GLU A 61 2.53 -6.87 6.14
C GLU A 61 1.29 -7.73 5.96
N LYS A 62 0.61 -7.53 4.83
CA LYS A 62 -0.50 -8.36 4.37
C LYS A 62 -0.40 -8.60 2.88
N ASP A 63 -1.13 -9.61 2.42
CA ASP A 63 -1.33 -9.85 1.01
C ASP A 63 -2.13 -8.67 0.41
N VAL A 64 -1.68 -8.14 -0.73
CA VAL A 64 -2.25 -7.00 -1.45
C VAL A 64 -3.76 -7.13 -1.69
N PRO A 65 -4.32 -8.31 -2.06
CA PRO A 65 -5.78 -8.48 -2.17
C PRO A 65 -6.57 -8.22 -0.88
N ASP A 66 -5.94 -8.39 0.29
CA ASP A 66 -6.55 -8.14 1.61
C ASP A 66 -6.32 -6.69 2.10
N MET A 67 -5.73 -5.85 1.25
CA MET A 67 -5.45 -4.45 1.53
C MET A 67 -6.36 -3.52 0.72
N TRP A 68 -6.50 -2.30 1.22
CA TRP A 68 -7.44 -1.30 0.74
C TRP A 68 -6.71 -0.06 0.23
N GLU A 69 -7.13 0.42 -0.92
CA GLU A 69 -6.68 1.71 -1.43
C GLU A 69 -7.29 2.86 -0.62
N PRO A 70 -6.51 3.89 -0.26
CA PRO A 70 -7.02 5.07 0.41
C PRO A 70 -8.00 5.81 -0.50
N ARG A 71 -9.03 6.42 0.09
CA ARG A 71 -9.94 7.28 -0.68
C ARG A 71 -9.19 8.48 -1.25
N TYR A 72 -9.52 8.90 -2.47
CA TYR A 72 -8.87 10.04 -3.14
C TYR A 72 -8.84 11.31 -2.26
N GLN A 73 -9.87 11.52 -1.45
CA GLN A 73 -10.04 12.68 -0.58
C GLN A 73 -9.02 12.75 0.57
N TRP A 74 -8.34 11.65 0.87
CA TRP A 74 -7.36 11.58 1.96
C TRP A 74 -5.97 12.01 1.53
N ASN A 75 -5.71 12.21 0.23
CA ASN A 75 -4.42 12.60 -0.32
C ASN A 75 -3.25 11.73 0.23
N MET A 76 -3.44 10.42 0.20
CA MET A 76 -2.46 9.43 0.64
C MET A 76 -2.11 8.48 -0.50
N LYS A 77 -0.87 8.00 -0.50
CA LYS A 77 -0.37 6.98 -1.44
C LYS A 77 -0.04 5.70 -0.68
N GLY A 78 -0.18 4.55 -1.36
CA GLY A 78 0.08 3.22 -0.81
C GLY A 78 -1.18 2.54 -0.24
N LEU A 79 -1.02 1.32 0.27
CA LEU A 79 -2.13 0.46 0.70
C LEU A 79 -2.34 0.47 2.22
N LEU A 80 -3.58 0.23 2.64
CA LEU A 80 -4.00 0.19 4.04
C LEU A 80 -4.50 -1.21 4.39
N CYS A 81 -4.19 -1.72 5.58
CA CYS A 81 -4.92 -2.87 6.09
C CYS A 81 -6.37 -2.46 6.43
N LYS A 82 -7.30 -3.42 6.37
CA LYS A 82 -8.74 -3.18 6.61
C LYS A 82 -9.01 -2.40 7.90
N THR A 83 -8.36 -2.75 9.01
CA THR A 83 -8.54 -2.07 10.30
C THR A 83 -8.13 -0.60 10.26
N CYS A 84 -7.01 -0.28 9.59
CA CYS A 84 -6.58 1.11 9.41
C CYS A 84 -7.49 1.88 8.46
N PHE A 85 -7.98 1.24 7.40
CA PHE A 85 -8.94 1.83 6.48
C PHE A 85 -10.24 2.19 7.19
N ASP A 86 -10.84 1.23 7.91
CA ASP A 86 -12.12 1.40 8.60
C ASP A 86 -12.06 2.49 9.66
N LYS A 87 -11.00 2.50 10.49
CA LYS A 87 -10.78 3.55 11.50
C LYS A 87 -10.69 4.93 10.86
N LYS A 88 -9.89 5.06 9.79
CA LYS A 88 -9.71 6.33 9.10
C LYS A 88 -10.98 6.78 8.38
N ASP A 89 -11.74 5.85 7.84
CA ASP A 89 -13.04 6.12 7.21
C ASP A 89 -14.06 6.62 8.22
N GLU A 90 -14.09 6.02 9.41
CA GLU A 90 -14.95 6.46 10.49
C GLU A 90 -14.58 7.86 10.99
N GLU A 91 -13.29 8.13 11.22
CA GLU A 91 -12.79 9.46 11.58
C GLU A 91 -13.17 10.51 10.53
N TYR A 92 -12.99 10.18 9.25
CA TYR A 92 -13.32 11.08 8.16
C TYR A 92 -14.84 11.32 8.02
N LYS A 93 -15.66 10.29 8.25
CA LYS A 93 -17.13 10.41 8.33
C LYS A 93 -17.53 11.33 9.48
N LYS A 94 -16.90 11.19 10.66
CA LYS A 94 -17.16 12.06 11.82
C LYS A 94 -16.87 13.53 11.48
N LEU A 95 -15.73 13.81 10.82
CA LEU A 95 -15.36 15.16 10.38
C LEU A 95 -16.34 15.80 9.38
N LYS A 96 -17.08 14.99 8.63
CA LYS A 96 -18.12 15.45 7.68
C LYS A 96 -19.50 15.58 8.29
N THR A 97 -19.81 14.74 9.29
CA THR A 97 -21.15 14.66 9.89
C THR A 97 -21.32 15.57 11.09
N PHE A 98 -20.26 15.84 11.85
CA PHE A 98 -20.34 16.61 13.10
C PHE A 98 -19.48 17.87 13.02
N CYS A 99 -19.90 18.89 13.78
CA CYS A 99 -19.11 20.10 13.98
C CYS A 99 -17.83 19.73 14.73
N ASN A 100 -16.67 20.06 14.17
CA ASN A 100 -15.38 19.69 14.77
C ASN A 100 -15.04 20.45 16.07
N ILE A 101 -15.84 21.46 16.45
CA ILE A 101 -15.65 22.22 17.70
C ILE A 101 -16.64 21.76 18.79
N CYS A 102 -17.93 21.75 18.49
CA CYS A 102 -18.96 21.46 19.49
C CYS A 102 -19.58 20.05 19.40
N GLY A 103 -19.19 19.24 18.42
CA GLY A 103 -19.72 17.88 18.24
C GLY A 103 -21.18 17.81 17.75
N LYS A 104 -21.88 18.94 17.56
CA LYS A 104 -23.25 18.97 17.04
C LYS A 104 -23.32 18.37 15.63
N LYS A 105 -24.35 17.55 15.38
CA LYS A 105 -24.62 17.01 14.03
C LYS A 105 -24.91 18.15 13.05
N LEU A 106 -24.20 18.15 11.93
CA LEU A 106 -24.32 19.17 10.89
C LEU A 106 -25.53 18.91 10.01
N GLY A 107 -26.23 19.99 9.65
CA GLY A 107 -27.33 19.96 8.69
C GLY A 107 -26.86 20.08 7.24
N LEU A 108 -27.76 20.58 6.38
CA LEU A 108 -27.47 20.88 4.98
C LEU A 108 -26.41 21.99 4.83
N ILE A 109 -26.51 23.02 5.69
CA ILE A 109 -25.57 24.15 5.68
C ILE A 109 -24.37 23.81 6.57
N ARG A 110 -23.18 23.82 5.99
CA ARG A 110 -21.90 23.48 6.64
C ARG A 110 -20.89 24.56 6.31
N TYR A 111 -20.00 24.85 7.25
CA TYR A 111 -19.05 25.94 7.12
C TYR A 111 -17.62 25.41 7.14
N ASN A 112 -16.86 25.78 6.11
CA ASN A 112 -15.43 25.51 6.05
C ASN A 112 -14.66 26.50 6.95
N PRO A 113 -13.77 26.03 7.84
CA PRO A 113 -12.88 26.91 8.57
C PRO A 113 -11.91 27.64 7.61
N LYS A 114 -11.54 28.88 7.93
CA LYS A 114 -10.51 29.60 7.17
C LYS A 114 -9.16 28.88 7.32
N LYS A 115 -8.33 28.88 6.28
CA LYS A 115 -7.00 28.22 6.29
C LYS A 115 -6.14 28.60 7.51
N ARG A 116 -6.15 29.89 7.90
CA ARG A 116 -5.40 30.42 9.04
C ARG A 116 -5.87 29.93 10.42
N TRP A 117 -7.06 29.33 10.53
CA TRP A 117 -7.60 28.90 11.83
C TRP A 117 -7.07 27.54 12.28
N ILE A 118 -6.37 26.78 11.42
CA ILE A 118 -5.79 25.46 11.72
C ILE A 118 -6.82 24.49 12.34
N VAL A 119 -8.08 24.60 11.91
CA VAL A 119 -9.16 23.67 12.31
C VAL A 119 -9.42 22.73 11.14
N LYS A 120 -9.39 21.42 11.40
CA LYS A 120 -9.78 20.38 10.44
C LYS A 120 -11.29 20.14 10.49
N GLY A 121 -11.86 19.56 9.43
CA GLY A 121 -13.29 19.22 9.39
C GLY A 121 -14.23 20.39 9.15
N GLN A 122 -15.52 20.15 9.35
CA GLN A 122 -16.60 21.11 9.11
C GLN A 122 -17.08 21.77 10.42
N LEU A 123 -17.63 22.98 10.32
CA LEU A 123 -18.19 23.72 11.45
C LEU A 123 -19.68 24.00 11.27
N CYS A 124 -20.41 24.09 12.39
CA CYS A 124 -21.74 24.68 12.41
C CYS A 124 -21.64 26.21 12.33
N LYS A 125 -22.76 26.88 12.03
CA LYS A 125 -22.84 28.33 11.92
C LYS A 125 -22.32 29.04 13.17
N GLU A 126 -22.83 28.64 14.33
CA GLU A 126 -22.48 29.23 15.65
C GLU A 126 -20.97 29.16 15.93
N CYS A 127 -20.36 28.00 15.71
CA CYS A 127 -18.91 27.82 15.92
C CYS A 127 -18.08 28.60 14.91
N TRP A 128 -18.54 28.69 13.65
CA TRP A 128 -17.85 29.46 12.63
C TRP A 128 -17.91 30.98 12.93
N ASP A 129 -19.08 31.50 13.29
CA ASP A 129 -19.27 32.92 13.66
C ASP A 129 -18.46 33.27 14.92
N SER A 130 -18.47 32.41 15.94
CA SER A 130 -17.67 32.60 17.16
C SER A 130 -16.17 32.63 16.86
N LYS A 131 -15.67 31.70 16.02
CA LYS A 131 -14.25 31.66 15.63
C LYS A 131 -13.89 32.88 14.77
N LYS A 132 -14.80 33.32 13.91
CA LYS A 132 -14.65 34.55 13.12
C LYS A 132 -14.61 35.79 14.02
N ALA A 133 -15.41 35.90 15.06
CA ALA A 133 -15.34 37.04 15.97
C ALA A 133 -14.00 37.10 16.72
N LYS A 134 -13.45 35.94 17.10
CA LYS A 134 -12.18 35.85 17.86
C LYS A 134 -10.92 36.04 17.01
N LEU A 135 -10.94 35.60 15.75
CA LEU A 135 -9.77 35.54 14.85
C LEU A 135 -10.06 36.21 13.50
N GLY A 136 -11.00 37.14 13.50
CA GLY A 136 -11.63 37.78 12.33
C GLY A 136 -10.72 38.72 11.59
#